data_AF-A0A0N1NEZ5-F1
#
_entry.id   AF-A0A0N1NEZ5-F1
#
_cell.length_a   1.000
_cell.length_b   1.000
_cell.length_c   1.000
_cell.angle_alpha   90.00
_cell.angle_beta   90.00
_cell.angle_gamma   90.00
#
_symmetry.space_group_name_H-M   'P 1'
#
loop_
_entity.id
_entity.type
_entity.pdbx_description
1 polymer ?
#
loop_
_entity_poly.entity_id
_entity_poly.type
_entity_poly.pdbx_seq_one_letter_code
_entity_poly.pdbx_strand_id
1 'polypeptide(L)'
;MTRMTFRYVPYVIVQDPAVRAEYSARCVDDGCGADSGVRRHPLDVEVWQRGHTETTRHTRYRRTAANYAVMQPREGSGGSGRVRGALVSALLTALSVGCLLGTIIATAVTGHSP
;
A
#
# COMPACT_ATOMS: atom_id res chain seq x y z
N MET A 1 18.18 44.74 20.46
CA MET A 1 18.14 43.26 20.33
C MET A 1 16.70 42.84 20.11
N THR A 2 16.36 42.31 18.94
CA THR A 2 14.98 41.87 18.65
C THR A 2 14.82 40.41 19.09
N ARG A 3 13.95 40.15 20.06
CA ARG A 3 13.67 38.80 20.56
C ARG A 3 12.67 38.12 19.62
N MET A 4 13.11 37.08 18.92
CA MET A 4 12.22 36.19 18.18
C MET A 4 11.66 35.12 19.13
N THR A 5 10.39 34.78 18.94
CA THR A 5 9.73 33.69 19.66
C THR A 5 9.33 32.62 18.65
N PHE A 6 9.77 31.39 18.86
CA PHE A 6 9.38 30.22 18.06
C PHE A 6 8.32 29.42 18.83
N ARG A 7 7.27 28.98 18.13
CA ARG A 7 6.23 28.10 18.69
C ARG A 7 6.30 26.74 18.01
N TYR A 8 6.25 25.67 18.80
CA TYR A 8 6.09 24.33 18.27
C TYR A 8 4.68 24.13 17.71
N VAL A 9 4.60 23.59 16.50
CA VAL A 9 3.35 23.17 15.86
C VAL A 9 3.43 21.66 15.64
N PRO A 10 2.53 20.86 16.24
CA PRO A 10 2.49 19.42 15.97
C PRO A 10 2.02 19.18 14.54
N TYR A 11 2.58 18.17 13.86
CA TYR A 11 2.17 17.73 12.54
C TYR A 11 1.78 16.25 12.55
N VAL A 12 0.96 15.85 11.57
CA VAL A 12 0.59 14.46 11.28
C VAL A 12 0.91 14.13 9.82
N ILE A 13 1.29 12.89 9.56
CA ILE A 13 1.48 12.35 8.21
C ILE A 13 0.12 11.93 7.67
N VAL A 14 -0.28 12.47 6.52
CA VAL A 14 -1.52 12.13 5.82
C VAL A 14 -1.18 11.71 4.40
N GLN A 15 -1.90 10.72 3.85
CA GLN A 15 -1.71 10.35 2.44
C GLN A 15 -2.07 11.53 1.53
N ASP A 16 -1.23 11.81 0.55
CA ASP A 16 -1.49 12.83 -0.46
C ASP A 16 -2.69 12.41 -1.32
N PRO A 17 -3.81 13.16 -1.31
CA PRO A 17 -4.98 12.83 -2.10
C PRO A 17 -4.81 13.16 -3.59
N ALA A 18 -3.82 14.00 -3.95
CA ALA A 18 -3.58 14.42 -5.33
C ALA A 18 -2.78 13.37 -6.13
N VAL A 19 -2.05 12.49 -5.44
CA VAL A 19 -1.14 11.54 -6.09
C VAL A 19 -1.55 10.10 -5.78
N ARG A 20 -1.71 9.30 -6.84
CA ARG A 20 -2.00 7.87 -6.71
C ARG A 20 -0.75 7.11 -6.27
N ALA A 21 -0.97 6.06 -5.47
CA ALA A 21 0.08 5.12 -5.12
C ALA A 21 0.69 4.47 -6.37
N GLU A 22 1.93 4.05 -6.22
CA GLU A 22 2.75 3.41 -7.23
C GLU A 22 3.17 2.03 -6.76
N TYR A 23 3.16 1.08 -7.68
CA TYR A 23 3.44 -0.32 -7.40
C TYR A 23 4.52 -0.82 -8.34
N SER A 24 5.46 -1.61 -7.83
CA SER A 24 6.43 -2.32 -8.66
C SER A 24 6.82 -3.64 -8.02
N ALA A 25 7.37 -4.54 -8.82
CA ALA A 25 8.04 -5.74 -8.34
C ALA A 25 9.37 -5.93 -9.05
N ARG A 26 10.29 -6.55 -8.32
CA ARG A 26 11.57 -7.04 -8.84
C ARG A 26 11.69 -8.53 -8.54
N CYS A 27 12.09 -9.30 -9.54
CA CYS A 27 12.49 -10.68 -9.36
C CYS A 27 13.82 -10.71 -8.59
N VAL A 28 13.85 -11.42 -7.47
CA VAL A 28 15.03 -11.54 -6.59
C VAL A 28 15.57 -12.97 -6.54
N ASP A 29 15.16 -13.79 -7.51
CA ASP A 29 15.81 -15.07 -7.79
C ASP A 29 17.23 -14.83 -8.31
N ASP A 30 18.12 -15.81 -8.08
CA ASP A 30 19.55 -15.61 -8.19
C ASP A 30 19.96 -15.16 -9.61
N GLY A 31 20.49 -13.93 -9.68
CA GLY A 31 20.98 -13.32 -10.92
C GLY A 31 19.90 -12.78 -11.88
N CYS A 32 18.61 -12.87 -11.57
CA CYS A 32 17.56 -12.42 -12.49
C CYS A 32 17.39 -10.90 -12.53
N GLY A 33 17.03 -10.29 -11.39
CA GLY A 33 16.90 -8.83 -11.27
C GLY A 33 15.83 -8.14 -12.15
N ALA A 34 15.04 -8.89 -12.92
CA ALA A 34 14.01 -8.35 -13.80
C ALA A 34 12.99 -7.50 -13.02
N ASP A 35 12.56 -6.38 -13.60
CA ASP A 35 11.71 -5.39 -12.95
C ASP A 35 10.40 -5.18 -13.72
N SER A 36 9.28 -5.07 -13.01
CA SER A 36 7.97 -4.84 -13.62
C SER A 36 7.81 -3.41 -14.18
N GLY A 37 8.71 -2.50 -13.79
CA GLY A 37 8.48 -1.06 -13.87
C GLY A 37 7.43 -0.59 -12.87
N VAL A 38 7.24 0.73 -12.81
CA VAL A 38 6.20 1.38 -11.99
C VAL A 38 4.82 1.19 -12.63
N ARG A 39 3.85 0.78 -11.82
CA ARG A 39 2.45 0.54 -12.18
C ARG A 39 1.52 1.33 -11.27
N ARG A 40 0.33 1.67 -11.76
CA ARG A 40 -0.69 2.41 -11.01
C ARG A 40 -1.65 1.51 -10.26
N HIS A 41 -1.70 0.22 -10.59
CA HIS A 41 -2.56 -0.76 -9.94
C HIS A 41 -1.75 -1.98 -9.45
N PRO A 42 -2.05 -2.53 -8.27
CA PRO A 42 -1.34 -3.70 -7.75
C PRO A 42 -1.53 -4.95 -8.64
N LEU A 43 -2.69 -5.11 -9.28
CA LEU A 43 -2.96 -6.24 -10.18
C LEU A 43 -2.03 -6.24 -11.41
N ASP A 44 -1.61 -5.08 -11.91
CA ASP A 44 -0.70 -5.01 -13.06
C ASP A 44 0.66 -5.64 -12.72
N VAL A 45 1.11 -5.46 -11.47
CA VAL A 45 2.33 -6.08 -10.96
C VAL A 45 2.17 -7.60 -10.86
N GLU A 46 0.99 -8.07 -10.45
CA GLU A 46 0.71 -9.50 -10.31
C GLU A 46 0.61 -10.21 -11.68
N VAL A 47 0.05 -9.53 -12.68
CA VAL A 47 0.06 -10.01 -14.07
C VAL A 47 1.50 -10.18 -14.56
N TRP A 48 2.36 -9.18 -14.32
CA TRP A 48 3.77 -9.29 -14.67
C TRP A 48 4.48 -10.44 -13.92
N GLN A 49 4.24 -10.59 -12.61
CA GLN A 49 4.83 -11.67 -11.81
C GLN A 49 4.42 -13.05 -12.34
N ARG A 50 3.14 -13.21 -12.70
CA ARG A 50 2.62 -14.46 -13.26
C ARG A 50 3.30 -14.79 -14.59
N GLY A 51 3.34 -13.84 -15.53
CA GLY A 51 4.00 -14.03 -16.82
C GLY A 51 5.50 -14.31 -16.69
N HIS A 52 6.17 -13.64 -15.75
CA HIS A 52 7.59 -13.89 -15.45
C HIS A 52 7.80 -15.29 -14.88
N THR A 53 6.95 -15.72 -13.94
CA THR A 53 7.00 -17.07 -13.35
C THR A 53 6.76 -18.15 -14.40
N GLU A 54 5.78 -17.95 -15.28
CA GLU A 54 5.46 -18.91 -16.35
C GLU A 54 6.65 -19.11 -17.29
N THR A 55 7.39 -18.04 -17.60
CA THR A 55 8.52 -18.06 -18.54
C THR A 55 9.82 -18.53 -17.90
N THR A 56 10.10 -18.11 -16.66
CA THR A 56 11.42 -18.29 -16.02
C THR A 56 11.42 -19.29 -14.87
N ARG A 57 10.24 -19.69 -14.38
CA ARG A 57 10.06 -20.49 -13.15
C ARG A 57 10.58 -19.84 -11.87
N HIS A 58 11.00 -18.58 -11.91
CA HIS A 58 11.33 -17.83 -10.72
C HIS A 58 10.09 -17.60 -9.86
N THR A 59 10.26 -17.76 -8.54
CA THR A 59 9.14 -17.67 -7.59
C THR A 59 9.36 -16.62 -6.50
N ARG A 60 10.57 -16.04 -6.42
CA ARG A 60 10.92 -15.04 -5.40
C ARG A 60 10.86 -13.63 -5.98
N TYR A 61 10.04 -12.78 -5.37
CA TYR A 61 9.82 -11.40 -5.79
C TYR A 61 9.85 -10.44 -4.60
N ARG A 62 10.49 -9.28 -4.77
CA ARG A 62 10.37 -8.12 -3.89
C ARG A 62 9.33 -7.18 -4.47
N ARG A 63 8.26 -6.88 -3.73
CA ARG A 63 7.24 -5.89 -4.13
C ARG A 63 7.49 -4.56 -3.41
N THR A 64 7.20 -3.47 -4.11
CA THR A 64 7.20 -2.11 -3.56
C THR A 64 5.82 -1.50 -3.78
N ALA A 65 5.24 -0.96 -2.72
CA ALA A 65 4.07 -0.08 -2.79
C ALA A 65 4.48 1.27 -2.21
N ALA A 66 4.55 2.29 -3.07
CA ALA A 66 4.93 3.63 -2.70
C ALA A 66 3.67 4.51 -2.68
N ASN A 67 3.32 5.02 -1.51
CA ASN A 67 2.32 6.08 -1.37
C ASN A 67 3.02 7.42 -1.15
N TYR A 68 2.32 8.48 -1.53
CA TYR A 68 2.76 9.84 -1.32
C TYR A 68 2.08 10.37 -0.07
N ALA A 69 2.81 11.16 0.72
CA ALA A 69 2.30 11.70 1.97
C ALA A 69 2.68 13.15 2.14
N VAL A 70 1.80 13.89 2.81
CA VAL A 70 1.95 15.29 3.16
C VAL A 70 1.93 15.45 4.69
N MET A 71 2.68 16.43 5.18
CA MET A 71 2.64 16.82 6.59
C MET A 71 1.56 17.86 6.79
N GLN A 72 0.53 17.54 7.57
CA GLN A 72 -0.53 18.49 7.92
C GLN A 72 -0.38 18.91 9.39
N PRO A 73 -0.53 20.20 9.74
CA PRO A 73 -0.62 20.60 11.13
C PRO A 73 -1.69 19.77 11.83
N ARG A 74 -1.36 19.20 12.99
CA ARG A 74 -2.32 18.50 13.81
C ARG A 74 -3.25 19.55 14.37
N GLU A 75 -4.48 19.60 13.85
CA GLU A 75 -5.56 20.46 14.35
C GLU A 75 -5.59 20.38 15.89
N GLY A 76 -5.24 21.48 16.53
CA GLY A 76 -5.09 21.56 17.98
C GLY A 76 -6.39 22.03 18.61
N SER A 77 -7.21 21.07 19.08
CA SER A 77 -8.02 21.16 20.32
C SER A 77 -8.39 22.59 20.77
N GLY A 78 -9.16 23.31 19.96
CA GLY A 78 -9.58 24.68 20.23
C GLY A 78 -10.89 24.98 19.52
N GLY A 79 -12.00 24.58 20.13
CA GLY A 79 -13.35 25.00 19.73
C GLY A 79 -14.09 24.03 18.80
N SER A 80 -15.16 23.45 19.33
CA SER A 80 -16.25 22.74 18.67
C SER A 80 -16.48 23.12 17.18
N GLY A 81 -16.17 22.20 16.28
CA GLY A 81 -16.38 22.33 14.84
C GLY A 81 -16.60 20.96 14.19
N ARG A 82 -17.80 20.42 14.39
CA ARG A 82 -18.45 19.28 13.70
C ARG A 82 -17.62 18.63 12.57
N VAL A 83 -16.93 17.54 12.89
CA VAL A 83 -16.32 16.63 11.91
C VAL A 83 -17.41 15.90 11.11
N ARG A 84 -17.84 16.47 9.97
CA ARG A 84 -18.42 15.69 8.88
C ARG A 84 -17.27 15.18 8.03
N GLY A 85 -16.93 13.89 8.15
CA GLY A 85 -15.98 13.25 7.24
C GLY A 85 -15.20 12.04 7.77
N ALA A 86 -15.36 11.66 9.04
CA ALA A 86 -14.57 10.57 9.65
C ALA A 86 -15.03 9.14 9.30
N LEU A 87 -15.85 8.92 8.25
CA LEU A 87 -16.30 7.58 7.86
C LEU A 87 -15.59 7.01 6.61
N VAL A 88 -14.80 7.80 5.87
CA VAL A 88 -14.18 7.31 4.63
C VAL A 88 -12.80 6.69 4.86
N SER A 89 -12.06 7.08 5.91
CA SER A 89 -10.71 6.52 6.16
C SER A 89 -10.69 5.15 6.85
N ALA A 90 -11.71 4.80 7.65
CA ALA A 90 -11.74 3.52 8.36
C ALA A 90 -12.04 2.31 7.45
N LEU A 91 -12.69 2.52 6.30
CA LEU A 91 -12.99 1.47 5.32
C LEU A 91 -11.79 1.13 4.41
N LEU A 92 -10.85 2.07 4.20
CA LEU A 92 -9.66 1.84 3.36
C LEU A 92 -8.56 1.02 4.06
N THR A 93 -8.49 1.05 5.39
CA THR A 93 -7.56 0.21 6.14
C THR A 93 -7.97 -1.27 6.13
N ALA A 94 -9.27 -1.58 6.04
CA ALA A 94 -9.78 -2.94 5.98
C ALA A 94 -9.49 -3.64 4.62
N LEU A 95 -9.42 -2.88 3.52
CA LEU A 95 -9.06 -3.41 2.19
C LEU A 95 -7.55 -3.62 2.00
N SER A 96 -6.72 -3.00 2.84
CA SER A 96 -5.25 -3.14 2.75
C SER A 96 -4.74 -4.37 3.52
N VAL A 97 -5.47 -4.82 4.55
CA VAL A 97 -5.12 -6.02 5.35
C VAL A 97 -5.88 -7.27 4.86
N GLY A 98 -6.98 -7.09 4.12
CA GLY A 98 -7.80 -8.17 3.55
C GLY A 98 -7.16 -8.99 2.42
N CYS A 99 -5.88 -8.78 2.06
CA CYS A 99 -5.15 -9.63 1.13
C CYS A 99 -4.38 -10.78 1.79
N LEU A 100 -4.30 -10.85 3.13
CA LEU A 100 -3.57 -11.92 3.84
C LEU A 100 -4.44 -13.09 4.32
N LEU A 101 -5.77 -13.04 4.15
CA LEU A 101 -6.69 -14.12 4.60
C LEU A 101 -7.44 -14.85 3.47
N GLY A 102 -7.34 -14.39 2.21
CA GLY A 102 -8.09 -14.98 1.09
C GLY A 102 -7.45 -16.20 0.41
N THR A 103 -6.18 -16.50 0.69
CA THR A 103 -5.43 -17.59 0.01
C THR A 103 -5.23 -18.83 0.89
N ILE A 104 -6.06 -19.01 1.93
CA ILE A 104 -6.12 -20.27 2.71
C ILE A 104 -7.19 -21.23 2.15
N ILE A 105 -8.04 -20.82 1.20
CA ILE A 105 -8.96 -21.73 0.51
C ILE A 105 -8.30 -22.26 -0.78
N ALA A 106 -7.14 -22.88 -0.63
CA ALA A 106 -6.71 -23.95 -1.52
C ALA A 106 -6.79 -25.24 -0.70
N THR A 107 -7.14 -26.35 -1.34
CA THR A 107 -7.08 -27.74 -0.82
C THR A 107 -8.17 -28.22 0.16
N ALA A 108 -9.42 -28.26 -0.30
CA ALA A 108 -10.34 -29.35 0.06
C ALA A 108 -11.45 -29.45 -0.99
N VAL A 109 -11.34 -30.44 -1.88
CA VAL A 109 -12.38 -31.15 -2.65
C VAL A 109 -11.70 -31.75 -3.90
N THR A 110 -10.84 -32.73 -3.63
CA THR A 110 -10.59 -33.83 -4.55
C THR A 110 -10.71 -35.10 -3.70
N GLY A 111 -11.69 -35.94 -4.03
CA GLY A 111 -11.75 -37.32 -3.57
C GLY A 111 -12.88 -37.62 -2.58
N HIS A 112 -14.04 -38.01 -3.12
CA HIS A 112 -14.79 -39.16 -2.61
C HIS A 112 -15.74 -39.66 -3.71
N SER A 113 -15.26 -40.65 -4.47
CA SER A 113 -16.11 -41.73 -5.01
C SER A 113 -16.18 -42.81 -3.94
N PRO A 114 -17.32 -43.49 -3.82
CA PRO A 114 -17.34 -44.89 -4.21
C PRO A 114 -18.27 -45.17 -5.39
#